data_AF-A0A844Z969-F1
#
_entry.id   AF-A0A844Z969-F1
#
_cell.length_a   1.000
_cell.length_b   1.000
_cell.length_c   1.000
_cell.angle_alpha   90.00
_cell.angle_beta   90.00
_cell.angle_gamma   90.00
#
_symmetry.space_group_name_H-M   'P 1'
#
loop_
_entity.id
_entity.type
_entity.pdbx_description
1 polymer ?
#
loop_
_entity_poly.entity_id
_entity_poly.type
_entity_poly.pdbx_seq_one_letter_code
_entity_poly.pdbx_strand_id
1 'polypeptide(L)'
;MNDSVAGECFGLAFVNLTANDSDPEPNYPLNLLAISAGSGGQASAAIVTSSVVEVYFGGQYDITTFTYTVEDSLGATDTATLTVASACQGGGGLPQQ
;
A
#
# COMPACT_ATOMS: atom_id res chain seq x y z
N MET A 1 -2.46 -8.12 9.22
CA MET A 1 -3.57 -7.16 9.37
C MET A 1 -3.67 -6.37 8.08
N ASN A 2 -4.85 -5.90 7.68
CA ASN A 2 -4.94 -5.11 6.44
C ASN A 2 -4.56 -3.65 6.68
N ASP A 3 -3.91 -3.05 5.70
CA ASP A 3 -3.46 -1.67 5.68
C ASP A 3 -4.25 -0.80 4.70
N SER A 4 -4.17 0.51 4.92
CA SER A 4 -4.70 1.49 3.98
C SER A 4 -3.90 2.77 3.97
N VAL A 5 -3.88 3.42 2.81
CA VAL A 5 -3.31 4.76 2.62
C VAL A 5 -4.17 5.55 1.64
N ALA A 6 -4.28 6.85 1.86
CA ALA A 6 -4.91 7.77 0.92
C ALA A 6 -3.97 8.94 0.64
N GLY A 7 -4.02 9.48 -0.57
CA GLY A 7 -3.17 10.58 -0.97
C GLY A 7 -3.66 11.25 -2.25
N GLU A 8 -3.05 12.38 -2.56
CA GLU A 8 -3.37 13.14 -3.76
C GLU A 8 -2.96 12.36 -5.02
N CYS A 9 -3.73 12.51 -6.09
CA CYS A 9 -3.40 11.94 -7.40
C CYS A 9 -1.99 12.38 -7.86
N PHE A 10 -1.25 11.46 -8.47
CA PHE A 10 0.17 11.62 -8.82
C PHE A 10 1.10 11.90 -7.62
N GLY A 11 0.60 11.77 -6.40
CA GLY A 11 1.38 11.87 -5.19
C GLY A 11 2.24 10.62 -4.95
N LEU A 12 3.02 10.70 -3.89
CA LEU A 12 3.87 9.60 -3.43
C LEU A 12 3.72 9.44 -1.91
N ALA A 13 3.69 8.20 -1.42
CA ALA A 13 3.69 7.88 0.00
C ALA A 13 4.63 6.71 0.30
N PHE A 14 5.12 6.68 1.54
CA PHE A 14 5.85 5.54 2.10
C PHE A 14 5.01 4.93 3.21
N VAL A 15 4.69 3.64 3.09
CA VAL A 15 3.79 2.94 4.01
C VAL A 15 4.53 1.78 4.63
N ASN A 16 4.59 1.72 5.97
CA ASN A 16 5.10 0.57 6.70
C ASN A 16 3.98 -0.47 6.84
N LEU A 17 4.09 -1.57 6.11
CA LEU A 17 3.06 -2.62 6.05
C LEU A 17 3.18 -3.65 7.18
N THR A 18 4.25 -3.64 7.97
CA THR A 18 4.43 -4.57 9.09
C THR A 18 4.18 -3.89 10.45
N ALA A 19 3.78 -2.60 10.45
CA ALA A 19 3.70 -1.80 11.68
C ALA A 19 2.58 -2.25 12.63
N ASN A 20 1.48 -2.75 12.07
CA ASN A 20 0.34 -3.28 12.80
C ASN A 20 0.26 -4.81 12.72
N ASP A 21 1.25 -5.48 12.13
CA ASP A 21 1.31 -6.94 12.09
C ASP A 21 1.91 -7.52 13.37
N SER A 22 1.48 -8.73 13.71
CA SER A 22 1.97 -9.45 14.88
C SER A 22 2.15 -10.93 14.58
N ASP A 23 3.25 -11.48 15.08
CA ASP A 23 3.49 -12.92 15.12
C ASP A 23 2.98 -13.51 16.46
N PRO A 24 2.13 -14.56 16.44
CA PRO A 24 1.64 -15.23 17.65
C PRO A 24 2.72 -16.01 18.42
N GLU A 25 3.83 -16.37 17.77
CA GLU A 25 4.95 -17.18 18.26
C GLU A 25 6.18 -16.32 18.61
N PRO A 26 5.95 -15.05 19.01
CA PRO A 26 6.88 -13.92 19.04
C PRO A 26 8.13 -13.95 18.13
N ASN A 27 8.02 -14.46 16.90
CA ASN A 27 9.13 -14.50 15.96
C ASN A 27 9.23 -13.18 15.18
N TYR A 28 10.24 -12.37 15.50
CA TYR A 28 10.47 -11.05 14.89
C TYR A 28 11.93 -10.89 14.46
N PRO A 29 12.25 -10.00 13.50
CA PRO A 29 11.35 -9.08 12.81
C PRO A 29 10.45 -9.77 11.77
N LEU A 30 9.31 -9.16 11.47
CA LEU A 30 8.51 -9.48 10.29
C LEU A 30 9.10 -8.78 9.07
N ASN A 31 9.23 -9.51 7.96
CA ASN A 31 9.78 -9.02 6.70
C ASN A 31 8.75 -9.09 5.58
N LEU A 32 8.61 -8.02 4.83
CA LEU A 32 7.82 -7.94 3.61
C LEU A 32 8.56 -8.64 2.47
N LEU A 33 8.02 -9.77 2.00
CA LEU A 33 8.62 -10.57 0.94
C LEU A 33 8.14 -10.18 -0.45
N ALA A 34 6.84 -9.92 -0.58
CA ALA A 34 6.21 -9.70 -1.87
C ALA A 34 5.02 -8.76 -1.75
N ILE A 35 4.77 -8.03 -2.83
CA ILE A 35 3.54 -7.28 -3.06
C ILE A 35 3.06 -7.59 -4.48
N SER A 36 1.77 -7.85 -4.62
CA SER A 36 1.15 -8.17 -5.91
C SER A 36 1.11 -6.95 -6.83
N ALA A 37 0.78 -7.17 -8.10
CA ALA A 37 0.27 -6.08 -8.92
C ALA A 37 -1.03 -5.52 -8.29
N GLY A 38 -1.23 -4.22 -8.44
CA GLY A 38 -2.47 -3.55 -8.01
C GLY A 38 -3.65 -3.97 -8.87
N SER A 39 -4.85 -3.96 -8.26
CA SER A 39 -6.12 -4.25 -8.95
C SER A 39 -7.16 -3.18 -8.62
N GLY A 40 -8.07 -2.90 -9.56
CA GLY A 40 -9.18 -1.96 -9.39
C GLY A 40 -8.88 -0.49 -9.73
N GLY A 41 -7.64 -0.04 -9.62
CA GLY A 41 -7.22 1.34 -9.91
C GLY A 41 -5.84 1.43 -10.58
N GLN A 42 -5.26 2.64 -10.56
CA GLN A 42 -4.01 2.93 -11.27
C GLN A 42 -2.80 3.17 -10.37
N ALA A 43 -2.95 3.06 -9.05
CA ALA A 43 -1.82 3.18 -8.16
C ALA A 43 -0.82 2.04 -8.40
N SER A 44 0.45 2.30 -8.12
CA SER A 44 1.50 1.28 -8.09
C SER A 44 2.15 1.25 -6.71
N ALA A 45 2.71 0.08 -6.35
CA ALA A 45 3.42 -0.10 -5.11
C ALA A 45 4.69 -0.92 -5.36
N ALA A 46 5.80 -0.52 -4.72
CA ALA A 46 7.08 -1.21 -4.80
C ALA A 46 7.71 -1.32 -3.40
N ILE A 47 8.26 -2.49 -3.08
CA ILE A 47 8.98 -2.70 -1.82
C ILE A 47 10.31 -1.93 -1.87
N VAL A 48 10.54 -1.07 -0.87
CA VAL A 48 11.78 -0.27 -0.76
C VAL A 48 12.63 -0.65 0.45
N THR A 49 12.04 -1.27 1.48
CA THR A 49 12.75 -1.88 2.61
C THR A 49 12.05 -3.18 3.02
N SER A 50 12.57 -3.88 4.04
CA SER A 50 11.95 -5.09 4.59
C SER A 50 10.57 -4.85 5.25
N SER A 51 10.08 -3.62 5.34
CA SER A 51 8.76 -3.32 5.91
C SER A 51 8.00 -2.24 5.16
N VAL A 52 8.67 -1.46 4.31
CA VAL A 52 8.10 -0.26 3.69
C VAL A 52 7.91 -0.48 2.19
N VAL A 53 6.74 -0.06 1.71
CA VAL A 53 6.46 0.14 0.29
C VAL A 53 6.41 1.62 -0.05
N GLU A 54 6.94 1.95 -1.23
CA GLU A 54 6.68 3.20 -1.92
C GLU A 54 5.39 3.02 -2.73
N VAL A 55 4.43 3.93 -2.55
CA VAL A 55 3.16 3.96 -3.27
C VAL A 55 3.12 5.21 -4.14
N TYR A 56 2.89 5.02 -5.42
CA TYR A 56 2.58 6.09 -6.37
C TYR A 56 1.08 6.09 -6.64
N PHE A 57 0.41 7.20 -6.32
CA PHE A 57 -1.04 7.29 -6.47
C PHE A 57 -1.45 7.41 -7.94
N GLY A 58 -2.64 6.90 -8.26
CA GLY A 58 -3.23 7.00 -9.59
C GLY A 58 -3.48 8.44 -10.03
N GLY A 59 -3.74 8.63 -11.32
CA GLY A 59 -4.00 9.96 -11.90
C GLY A 59 -5.44 10.45 -11.82
N GLN A 60 -6.34 9.63 -11.27
CA GLN A 60 -7.77 9.94 -11.12
C GLN A 60 -8.28 9.39 -9.80
N TYR A 61 -9.51 9.77 -9.41
CA TYR A 61 -10.14 9.15 -8.24
C TYR A 61 -10.35 7.65 -8.47
N ASP A 62 -9.61 6.83 -7.74
CA ASP A 62 -9.70 5.38 -7.79
C ASP A 62 -9.27 4.73 -6.47
N ILE A 63 -9.62 3.45 -6.34
CA ILE A 63 -9.16 2.58 -5.26
C ILE A 63 -8.38 1.45 -5.91
N THR A 64 -7.15 1.26 -5.45
CA THR A 64 -6.29 0.15 -5.88
C THR A 64 -6.00 -0.75 -4.69
N THR A 65 -6.24 -2.05 -4.84
CA THR A 65 -5.96 -3.06 -3.81
C THR A 65 -4.78 -3.92 -4.22
N PHE A 66 -3.87 -4.14 -3.27
CA PHE A 66 -2.70 -5.01 -3.36
C PHE A 66 -2.80 -6.10 -2.29
N THR A 67 -2.30 -7.29 -2.61
CA THR A 67 -2.02 -8.33 -1.61
C THR A 67 -0.53 -8.34 -1.35
N TYR A 68 -0.12 -8.43 -0.09
CA TYR A 68 1.28 -8.57 0.29
C TYR A 68 1.50 -9.78 1.19
N THR A 69 2.75 -10.25 1.21
CA THR A 69 3.19 -11.40 2.00
C THR A 69 4.28 -10.97 2.97
N VAL A 70 4.09 -11.32 4.23
CA VAL A 70 5.09 -11.14 5.30
C VAL A 70 5.65 -12.49 5.73
N GLU A 71 6.87 -12.50 6.23
CA GLU A 71 7.57 -13.67 6.75
C GLU A 71 8.20 -13.35 8.11
N ASP A 72 8.13 -14.29 9.04
CA ASP A 72 8.83 -14.22 10.33
C ASP A 72 10.32 -14.62 10.22
N SER A 73 11.04 -14.61 11.34
CA SER A 73 12.46 -15.00 11.36
C SER A 73 12.73 -16.49 11.11
N LEU A 74 11.69 -17.33 11.11
CA LEU A 74 11.76 -18.79 10.93
C LEU A 74 11.25 -19.25 9.56
N GLY A 75 10.75 -18.33 8.73
CA GLY A 75 10.24 -18.62 7.39
C GLY A 75 8.73 -18.88 7.32
N ALA A 76 7.98 -18.65 8.41
CA ALA A 76 6.53 -18.74 8.40
C ALA A 76 5.94 -17.49 7.74
N THR A 77 4.98 -17.68 6.82
CA THR A 77 4.41 -16.59 6.02
C THR A 77 2.94 -16.33 6.30
N ASP A 78 2.52 -15.07 6.23
CA ASP A 78 1.12 -14.65 6.21
C ASP A 78 0.86 -13.65 5.09
N THR A 79 -0.42 -13.44 4.76
CA THR A 79 -0.85 -12.50 3.71
C THR A 79 -1.90 -11.53 4.20
N ALA A 80 -1.81 -10.29 3.72
CA ALA A 80 -2.75 -9.22 4.02
C ALA A 80 -2.92 -8.29 2.82
N THR A 81 -3.81 -7.30 2.94
CA THR A 81 -4.10 -6.36 1.85
C THR A 81 -3.69 -4.93 2.19
N LEU A 82 -3.18 -4.23 1.19
CA LEU A 82 -3.01 -2.78 1.20
C LEU A 82 -4.08 -2.16 0.29
N THR A 83 -4.91 -1.28 0.86
CA THR A 83 -5.89 -0.49 0.10
C THR A 83 -5.37 0.93 -0.12
N VAL A 84 -5.20 1.33 -1.37
CA VAL A 84 -4.73 2.66 -1.77
C VAL A 84 -5.89 3.45 -2.36
N ALA A 85 -6.19 4.62 -1.77
CA ALA A 85 -7.16 5.56 -2.31
C ALA A 85 -6.46 6.78 -2.93
N SER A 86 -6.61 6.94 -4.24
CA SER A 86 -6.15 8.12 -4.97
C SER A 86 -7.25 9.19 -4.93
N ALA A 87 -7.01 10.34 -4.31
CA ALA A 87 -7.93 11.46 -4.26
C ALA A 87 -7.41 12.59 -5.15
N CYS A 88 -8.19 13.07 -6.12
CA CYS A 88 -7.78 14.23 -6.92
C CYS A 88 -8.50 15.47 -6.39
N GLN A 89 -7.81 16.36 -5.66
CA GLN A 89 -8.36 17.68 -5.37
C GLN A 89 -8.30 18.54 -6.64
N GLY A 90 -9.31 18.46 -7.52
CA GLY A 90 -9.20 19.13 -8.82
C GLY A 90 -10.36 19.04 -9.82
N GLY A 91 -11.61 19.04 -9.37
CA GLY A 91 -12.77 19.43 -10.21
C GLY A 91 -13.12 20.92 -10.10
N GLY A 92 -12.25 21.73 -9.51
CA GLY A 92 -12.47 23.15 -9.23
C GLY A 92 -11.98 24.05 -10.37
N GLY A 93 -12.62 23.98 -11.54
CA GLY A 93 -12.46 24.93 -12.63
C GLY A 93 -13.82 25.35 -13.16
N LEU A 94 -14.36 26.47 -12.67
CA LEU A 94 -15.49 27.14 -13.31
C LEU A 94 -15.11 27.50 -14.75
N PRO A 95 -15.91 27.18 -15.79
CA PRO A 95 -15.80 27.91 -17.04
C PRO A 95 -16.34 29.32 -16.82
N GLN A 96 -15.45 30.31 -16.79
CA GLN A 96 -15.80 31.66 -17.21
C GLN A 96 -15.94 31.61 -18.73
N GLN A 97 -17.17 31.44 -19.23
CA GLN A 97 -17.80 32.10 -20.39
C GLN A 97 -19.16 31.42 -20.67
#